data_AF-A0A6A3JKF0-F1
#
_entry.id   AF-A0A6A3JKF0-F1
#
_cell.length_a   1.000
_cell.length_b   1.000
_cell.length_c   1.000
_cell.angle_alpha   90.00
_cell.angle_beta   90.00
_cell.angle_gamma   90.00
#
_symmetry.space_group_name_H-M   'P 1'
#
loop_
_entity.id
_entity.type
_entity.pdbx_description
1 polymer ?
#
loop_
_entity_poly.entity_id
_entity_poly.type
_entity_poly.pdbx_seq_one_letter_code
_entity_poly.pdbx_strand_id
1 'polypeptide(L)' 'MRRLQHFYRVGDQVMLRIPARERKKTDPVAKGTFVVKNVYENGNVLLDTGSSEYRVNIRRIFPY' A
#
# COMPACT_ATOMS: atom_id res chain seq x y z
N MET A 1 -6.73 -4.64 -17.11
CA MET A 1 -6.13 -5.21 -15.88
C MET A 1 -7.17 -5.19 -14.77
N ARG A 2 -7.93 -6.29 -14.58
CA ARG A 2 -8.89 -6.41 -13.47
C ARG A 2 -8.08 -6.68 -12.21
N ARG A 3 -8.14 -5.74 -11.28
CA ARG A 3 -7.57 -5.94 -9.96
C ARG A 3 -8.50 -6.90 -9.23
N LEU A 4 -8.05 -8.15 -9.01
CA LEU A 4 -8.78 -9.11 -8.17
C LEU A 4 -9.10 -8.41 -6.85
N GLN A 5 -10.32 -8.61 -6.34
CA GLN A 5 -10.75 -8.10 -5.05
C GLN A 5 -9.94 -8.81 -3.96
N HIS A 6 -8.76 -8.28 -3.68
CA HIS A 6 -7.89 -8.78 -2.64
C HIS A 6 -8.35 -8.18 -1.31
N PHE A 7 -8.74 -9.06 -0.38
CA PHE A 7 -9.13 -8.68 0.97
C PHE A 7 -7.87 -8.66 1.84
N TYR A 8 -7.30 -7.47 2.02
CA TYR A 8 -6.17 -7.27 2.91
C TYR A 8 -6.56 -7.56 4.36
N ARG A 9 -5.61 -8.12 5.12
CA ARG A 9 -5.73 -8.46 6.54
C ARG A 9 -4.59 -7.83 7.32
N VAL A 10 -4.78 -7.70 8.63
CA VAL A 10 -3.71 -7.29 9.54
C VAL A 10 -2.59 -8.34 9.49
N GLY A 11 -1.35 -7.88 9.37
CA GLY A 11 -0.15 -8.70 9.20
C GLY A 11 0.30 -8.88 7.76
N ASP A 12 -0.54 -8.57 6.77
CA ASP A 12 -0.16 -8.69 5.36
C ASP A 12 0.99 -7.73 5.02
N GLN A 13 1.91 -8.20 4.18
CA GLN A 13 2.94 -7.37 3.59
C GLN A 13 2.48 -6.83 2.24
N VAL A 14 2.57 -5.51 2.08
CA VAL A 14 2.10 -4.81 0.89
C VAL A 14 3.10 -3.76 0.44
N MET A 15 3.13 -3.50 -0.86
CA MET A 15 3.93 -2.42 -1.43
C MET A 15 3.07 -1.19 -1.67
N LEU A 16 3.62 0.00 -1.40
CA LEU A 16 2.93 1.27 -1.61
C LEU A 16 3.28 1.88 -2.97
N ARG A 17 2.28 2.11 -3.81
CA ARG A 17 2.46 2.74 -5.13
C ARG A 17 2.86 4.21 -5.01
N ILE A 18 3.94 4.57 -5.72
CA ILE A 18 4.37 5.96 -5.88
C ILE A 18 3.53 6.61 -7.01
N PRO A 19 2.90 7.76 -6.77
CA PRO A 19 2.17 8.48 -7.82
C PRO A 19 3.05 8.83 -9.02
N ALA A 20 2.50 8.74 -10.23
CA ALA A 20 3.26 8.99 -11.46
C ALA A 20 3.82 10.43 -11.55
N ARG A 21 3.11 11.39 -10.97
CA ARG A 21 3.54 12.80 -10.90
C ARG A 21 4.75 13.05 -9.98
N GLU A 22 5.02 12.12 -9.05
CA GLU A 22 6.06 12.22 -8.02
C GLU A 22 7.32 11.41 -8.38
N ARG A 23 7.35 10.77 -9.55
CA ARG A 23 8.44 9.86 -9.95
C ARG A 23 8.96 10.21 -11.34
N LYS A 24 10.28 10.10 -11.52
CA LYS A 24 10.92 10.09 -12.85
C LYS A 24 10.68 8.73 -13.52
N LYS A 25 10.95 8.66 -14.82
CA LYS A 25 10.73 7.43 -15.63
C LYS A 25 11.58 6.24 -15.14
N THR A 26 12.74 6.52 -14.56
CA THR A 26 13.69 5.55 -14.01
C THR A 26 13.39 5.16 -12.56
N ASP A 27 12.52 5.90 -11.88
CA ASP A 27 12.28 5.69 -10.46
C ASP A 27 11.38 4.47 -10.24
N PRO A 28 11.52 3.79 -9.09
CA PRO A 28 10.64 2.69 -8.71
C PRO A 28 9.16 3.08 -8.78
N VAL A 29 8.31 2.11 -9.14
CA VAL A 29 6.85 2.33 -9.23
C VAL A 29 6.17 2.26 -7.85
N ALA A 30 6.88 1.74 -6.86
CA ALA A 30 6.40 1.53 -5.50
C ALA A 30 7.55 1.54 -4.49
N LYS A 31 7.21 1.69 -3.21
CA LYS A 31 8.13 1.66 -2.07
C LYS A 31 7.75 0.55 -1.12
N GLY A 32 8.80 -0.06 -0.59
CA GLY A 32 8.82 -0.83 0.65
C GLY A 32 7.96 -2.09 0.62
N THR A 33 8.25 -2.97 1.57
CA THR A 33 7.29 -3.91 2.11
C THR A 33 6.81 -3.34 3.43
N PHE A 34 5.54 -2.97 3.48
CA PHE A 34 4.92 -2.42 4.67
C PHE A 34 3.92 -3.41 5.24
N VAL A 35 3.86 -3.48 6.56
CA VAL A 35 2.91 -4.37 7.25
C VAL A 35 1.59 -3.64 7.43
N VAL A 36 0.49 -4.28 7.04
CA VAL A 36 -0.86 -3.78 7.36
C VAL A 36 -1.09 -3.95 8.86
N LYS A 37 -1.22 -2.84 9.57
CA LYS A 37 -1.50 -2.78 11.01
C LYS A 37 -3.00 -2.77 11.31
N ASN A 38 -3.80 -2.14 10.45
CA ASN A 38 -5.25 -2.09 10.60
C ASN A 38 -5.95 -1.98 9.24
N VAL A 39 -7.16 -2.52 9.14
CA VAL A 39 -8.03 -2.42 7.96
C VAL A 39 -9.32 -1.72 8.37
N TYR A 40 -9.64 -0.62 7.71
CA TYR A 40 -10.84 0.16 7.96
C TYR A 40 -11.94 -0.22 6.96
N GLU A 41 -13.19 -0.22 7.42
CA GLU A 41 -14.37 -0.53 6.60
C GLU A 41 -14.52 0.39 5.37
N ASN A 42 -14.00 1.62 5.46
CA ASN A 42 -14.03 2.59 4.36
C ASN A 42 -12.97 2.34 3.27
N GLY A 43 -12.34 1.17 3.24
CA GLY A 43 -11.37 0.78 2.20
C GLY A 43 -10.00 1.46 2.35
N ASN A 44 -9.66 1.90 3.55
CA ASN A 44 -8.31 2.34 3.89
C ASN A 44 -7.63 1.30 4.78
N VAL A 45 -6.31 1.31 4.77
CA VAL A 45 -5.46 0.52 5.67
C VAL A 45 -4.48 1.43 6.38
N LEU A 46 -4.06 1.03 7.57
CA LEU A 46 -2.93 1.62 8.27
C LEU A 46 -1.71 0.76 8.01
N LEU A 47 -0.66 1.35 7.44
CA LEU A 47 0.61 0.67 7.21
C LEU A 47 1.61 1.06 8.29
N ASP A 48 2.43 0.11 8.71
CA ASP A 48 3.63 0.36 9.49
C ASP A 48 4.82 0.54 8.54
N THR A 49 5.42 1.73 8.54
CA THR A 49 6.63 2.03 7.75
C THR A 49 7.92 1.86 8.56
N GLY A 50 7.84 1.33 9.77
CA GLY A 50 8.93 1.19 10.73
C GLY A 50 9.21 2.48 11.53
N SER A 51 9.14 3.63 10.87
CA SER A 51 9.33 4.96 11.50
C SER A 51 8.02 5.68 11.84
N SER A 52 6.93 5.33 11.17
CA SER A 52 5.65 6.01 11.29
C SER A 52 4.50 5.12 10.84
N GLU A 53 3.29 5.51 11.21
CA GLU A 53 2.09 4.87 10.71
C GLU A 53 1.51 5.70 9.56
N TYR A 54 1.17 5.03 8.45
CA TYR A 54 0.71 5.69 7.25
C TYR A 54 -0.64 5.14 6.80
N ARG A 55 -1.68 5.98 6.87
CA ARG A 55 -3.02 5.60 6.43
C ARG A 55 -3.17 5.83 4.93
N VAL A 56 -3.59 4.80 4.21
CA VAL A 56 -3.72 4.86 2.75
C VAL A 56 -4.90 4.04 2.24
N ASN A 57 -5.48 4.47 1.13
CA ASN A 57 -6.51 3.71 0.45
C ASN A 57 -5.93 2.40 -0.14
N ILE A 58 -6.69 1.31 -0.05
CA ILE A 58 -6.28 0.00 -0.58
C ILE A 58 -5.86 0.08 -2.05
N ARG A 59 -6.44 0.99 -2.85
CA ARG A 59 -6.11 1.16 -4.28
C ARG A 59 -4.68 1.63 -4.52
N ARG A 60 -3.99 2.19 -3.52
CA ARG A 60 -2.60 2.61 -3.63
C ARG A 60 -1.60 1.55 -3.19
N ILE A 61 -2.05 0.41 -2.67
CA ILE A 61 -1.17 -0.71 -2.32
C ILE A 61 -1.36 -1.90 -3.25
N PHE A 62 -0.40 -2.82 -3.28
CA PHE A 62 -0.54 -4.12 -3.94
C PHE A 62 0.18 -5.21 -3.12
N PRO A 63 -0.23 -6.49 -3.24
CA PRO A 63 0.42 -7.59 -2.54
C PRO A 63 1.92 -7.64 -2.86
N TYR A 64 2.74 -7.94 -1.84
CA TYR A 64 4.16 -8.25 -2.01
C TYR A 64 4.35 -9.65 -2.60
#